data_AF-A0A9D1J4H4-F1
#
_entry.id   AF-A0A9D1J4H4-F1
#
_cell.length_a   1.000
_cell.length_b   1.000
_cell.length_c   1.000
_cell.angle_alpha   90.00
_cell.angle_beta   90.00
_cell.angle_gamma   90.00
#
_symmetry.space_group_name_H-M   'P 1'
#
loop_
_entity.id
_entity.type
_entity.pdbx_description
1 polymer ?
#
loop_
_entity_poly.entity_id
_entity_poly.type
_entity_poly.pdbx_seq_one_letter_code
_entity_poly.pdbx_strand_id
1 'polypeptide(L)' 'MAIKNFSIRIDEEMLHKLHVVADYEGRSANGQVLVLIRRCIEAYEKENGPIFKENVKK' A
#
# COMPACT_ATOMS: atom_id res chain seq x y z
N MET A 1 10.56 -14.56 -5.75
CA MET A 1 9.93 -14.07 -4.51
C MET A 1 8.50 -14.58 -4.46
N ALA A 2 8.05 -15.13 -3.34
CA ALA A 2 6.66 -15.58 -3.20
C ALA A 2 5.74 -14.34 -3.21
N ILE A 3 4.86 -14.25 -4.20
CA ILE A 3 3.82 -13.22 -4.23
C ILE A 3 2.77 -13.64 -3.20
N LYS A 4 2.65 -12.88 -2.10
CA LYS A 4 1.59 -13.09 -1.11
C LYS A 4 0.38 -12.26 -1.52
N ASN A 5 -0.79 -12.90 -1.60
CA ASN A 5 -2.06 -12.20 -1.82
C ASN A 5 -2.58 -11.68 -0.48
N PHE A 6 -3.02 -10.42 -0.46
CA PHE A 6 -3.59 -9.77 0.71
C PHE A 6 -4.95 -9.19 0.34
N SER A 7 -6.02 -9.72 0.95
CA SER A 7 -7.37 -9.23 0.75
C SER A 7 -7.72 -8.22 1.85
N ILE A 8 -8.17 -7.03 1.45
CA ILE A 8 -8.56 -5.95 2.35
C ILE A 8 -10.06 -5.73 2.21
N ARG A 9 -10.75 -5.52 3.34
CA ARG A 9 -12.14 -5.04 3.32
C ARG A 9 -12.11 -3.52 3.17
N ILE A 10 -12.68 -3.04 2.08
CA ILE A 10 -12.81 -1.63 1.74
C ILE A 10 -14.26 -1.36 1.32
N ASP A 11 -14.77 -0.19 1.67
CA ASP A 11 -16.09 0.26 1.24
C ASP A 11 -16.12 0.50 -0.29
N GLU A 12 -17.27 0.27 -0.92
CA GLU A 12 -17.43 0.44 -2.37
C GLU A 12 -17.12 1.87 -2.83
N GLU A 13 -17.54 2.88 -2.06
CA GLU A 13 -17.29 4.28 -2.37
C GLU A 13 -15.79 4.60 -2.31
N MET A 14 -15.09 4.04 -1.31
CA MET A 14 -13.65 4.18 -1.18
C MET A 14 -12.89 3.48 -2.31
N LEU A 15 -13.34 2.28 -2.71
CA LEU A 15 -12.76 1.56 -3.84
C LEU A 15 -12.91 2.38 -5.13
N HIS A 16 -14.08 2.97 -5.37
CA HIS A 16 -14.31 3.83 -6.53
C HIS A 16 -13.39 5.06 -6.51
N LYS A 17 -13.25 5.75 -5.37
CA LYS A 17 -12.31 6.86 -5.21
C LYS A 17 -10.86 6.44 -5.49
N LEU A 18 -10.45 5.28 -4.98
CA LEU A 18 -9.13 4.72 -5.24
C LEU A 18 -8.91 4.48 -6.74
N HIS A 19 -9.91 3.94 -7.45
CA HIS A 19 -9.82 3.74 -8.90
C HIS A 19 -9.66 5.06 -9.66
N VAL A 20 -10.42 6.10 -9.29
CA VAL A 20 -10.28 7.44 -9.92
C VAL A 20 -8.87 8.00 -9.71
N VAL A 21 -8.33 7.91 -8.50
CA VAL A 21 -6.97 8.38 -8.20
C VAL A 21 -5.92 7.55 -8.93
N ALA A 22 -6.09 6.22 -8.98
CA ALA A 22 -5.17 5.34 -9.66
C ALA A 22 -5.15 5.58 -11.18
N ASP A 23 -6.32 5.79 -11.79
CA ASP A 23 -6.45 6.14 -13.21
C ASP A 23 -5.75 7.46 -13.53
N TYR A 24 -5.95 8.47 -12.67
CA TYR A 24 -5.26 9.75 -12.77
C TYR A 24 -3.73 9.62 -12.69
N GLU A 25 -3.20 8.76 -11.80
CA GLU A 25 -1.77 8.48 -11.69
C GLU A 25 -1.25 7.47 -12.74
N GLY A 26 -2.12 6.96 -13.63
CA GLY A 26 -1.77 5.99 -14.67
C GLY A 26 -1.39 4.60 -14.12
N ARG A 27 -2.01 4.19 -13.00
CA ARG A 27 -1.73 2.93 -12.28
C ARG A 27 -3.00 2.11 -12.10
N SER A 28 -2.84 0.80 -11.92
CA SER A 28 -3.93 -0.03 -11.40
C SER A 28 -4.19 0.27 -9.92
N ALA A 29 -5.41 0.02 -9.44
CA ALA A 29 -5.73 0.20 -8.01
C ALA A 29 -4.78 -0.57 -7.09
N ASN A 30 -4.40 -1.81 -7.46
CA ASN A 30 -3.42 -2.58 -6.70
C ASN A 30 -2.03 -1.92 -6.71
N GLY A 31 -1.59 -1.41 -7.87
CA GLY A 31 -0.34 -0.66 -7.98
C GLY A 31 -0.34 0.59 -7.11
N GLN A 32 -1.46 1.30 -7.06
CA GLN A 32 -1.64 2.48 -6.22
C GLN A 32 -1.56 2.15 -4.73
N VAL A 33 -2.23 1.09 -4.28
CA VAL A 33 -2.17 0.62 -2.89
C VAL A 33 -0.73 0.30 -2.48
N LEU A 34 0.05 -0.36 -3.34
CA LEU A 34 1.45 -0.66 -3.05
C LEU A 34 2.30 0.61 -2.90
N VAL A 35 2.06 1.65 -3.72
CA VAL A 35 2.76 2.94 -3.58
C VAL A 35 2.38 3.63 -2.27
N LEU A 36 1.09 3.65 -1.93
CA LEU A 36 0.60 4.26 -0.69
C LEU A 36 1.20 3.58 0.54
N ILE A 37 1.27 2.23 0.55
CA ILE A 37 1.89 1.47 1.65
C ILE A 37 3.37 1.83 1.78
N ARG A 38 4.12 1.88 0.66
CA ARG A 38 5.55 2.24 0.69
C ARG A 38 5.77 3.64 1.22
N ARG A 39 5.02 4.63 0.72
CA ARG A 39 5.09 6.01 1.19
C ARG A 39 4.75 6.14 2.67
N CYS A 40 3.77 5.37 3.15
CA CYS A 40 3.41 5.32 4.57
C CYS A 40 4.57 4.80 5.42
N ILE A 41 5.22 3.71 5.00
CA ILE A 41 6.40 3.16 5.68
C ILE A 41 7.53 4.18 5.69
N GLU A 42 7.87 4.77 4.54
CA GLU A 42 8.94 5.78 4.43
C GLU A 42 8.67 7.01 5.31
N ALA A 43 7.43 7.50 5.33
CA ALA A 43 7.02 8.62 6.18
C ALA A 43 7.15 8.28 7.67
N TYR A 44 6.71 7.07 8.05
CA TYR A 44 6.84 6.59 9.42
C TYR A 44 8.30 6.45 9.84
N GLU A 45 9.14 5.85 8.99
CA GLU A 45 10.58 5.66 9.26
C GLU A 45 11.32 7.00 9.40
N LYS A 46 10.91 8.00 8.64
CA LYS A 46 11.48 9.36 8.72
C LYS A 46 11.16 10.04 10.05
N GLU A 47 9.98 9.81 10.60
CA GLU A 47 9.52 10.45 11.84
C GLU A 47 9.92 9.68 13.10
N ASN A 48 9.86 8.34 13.07
CA ASN A 48 10.00 7.48 14.24
C ASN A 48 11.33 6.69 14.27
N GLY A 49 12.13 6.78 13.21
CA GLY A 49 13.31 5.94 13.01
C GLY A 49 12.99 4.64 12.26
N PRO A 50 14.01 3.91 11.78
CA PRO A 50 13.84 2.76 10.89
C PRO A 50 12.99 1.66 11.52
N ILE A 51 12.02 1.14 10.77
CA ILE A 51 11.24 -0.03 11.14
C ILE A 51 12.18 -1.22 10.91
N PHE A 52 12.89 -1.63 11.95
CA PHE A 52 13.90 -2.69 11.87
C PHE A 52 13.35 -3.95 11.19
N LYS A 53 14.13 -4.42 10.20
CA LYS A 53 14.01 -5.68 9.47
C LYS A 53 14.10 -6.88 10.40
N GLU A 54 13.06 -7.21 11.14
CA GLU A 54 12.97 -8.55 11.73
C GLU A 54 11.51 -8.87 12.05
N ASN A 55 10.84 -9.55 11.12
CA ASN A 55 9.72 -10.49 11.33
C ASN A 55 8.92 -10.67 10.02
N VAL A 56 9.60 -11.03 8.93
CA VAL A 56 8.95 -11.93 7.97
C VAL A 56 9.01 -13.33 8.59
N LYS A 57 8.23 -13.55 9.67
CA LYS A 57 7.95 -14.90 10.15
C LYS A 57 6.89 -15.52 9.24
N LYS A 58 7.27 -16.68 8.71
CA LYS A 58 6.51 -17.67 7.91
C LYS A 58 6.31 -17.35 6.44
#